data_AF-A0A5E4KGJ8-F1
#
_entry.id   AF-A0A5E4KGJ8-F1
#
_cell.length_a   1.000
_cell.length_b   1.000
_cell.length_c   1.000
_cell.angle_alpha   90.00
_cell.angle_beta   90.00
_cell.angle_gamma   90.00
#
_symmetry.space_group_name_H-M   'P 1'
#
loop_
_entity.id
_entity.type
_entity.pdbx_description
1 polymer ?
#
loop_
_entity_poly.entity_id
_entity_poly.type
_entity_poly.pdbx_seq_one_letter_code
_entity_poly.pdbx_strand_id
1 'polypeptide(L)'
;MYFQQKGKNTTIFVFIFIMLGVITANPLFYVVGALIAFIVLFDLAVFLAAVDAMDASIMRKVSKNKLYLDNSLDVEINLNINNKNLKNIYFHDIYPDAFMLLSGDAVQKIDTGKSGHRISYSLKAIKRGNHSFSDPYLDVESNFHMFKHKIDLDCRTEVVIYPPVLTKKSIIARYISSQFGRSRSRQKGTGVEVAEVRNYIPGDDFRHIDWKTSLRLNSLFSKEFESDTELPLFVLVDHSRTDNSDNLDYTVRIANYLAQQAARNNQPSGMITFTHDRITNKTLIKKGKNQFEMARNLFSLGLQDSKPCSIAMDIAEIKEFERKLKSSNSEEFYSILAPFFIDNPEHLRIIESQGIYQAIKHVISFSNTPSLIAIITDLAYDAPMLESIRLATYYGNKVILVVTSSLLFREYDVLGLEGQYVEYIKLQKKIEKFRRLKGIKIVEAGQHETPELLINQVVSGWKASY
;
A
#
# COMPACT_ATOMS: atom_id res chain seq x y z
N MET A 1 -27.06 21.81 20.35
CA MET A 1 -28.41 21.41 20.80
C MET A 1 -29.39 21.66 19.68
N TYR A 2 -30.26 20.70 19.40
CA TYR A 2 -31.17 20.76 18.25
C TYR A 2 -32.60 20.41 18.68
N PHE A 3 -33.58 21.12 18.10
CA PHE A 3 -34.99 20.74 18.19
C PHE A 3 -35.24 19.49 17.34
N GLN A 4 -35.80 18.46 17.96
CA GLN A 4 -36.32 17.32 17.23
C GLN A 4 -37.64 17.67 16.52
N GLN A 5 -38.07 16.84 15.58
CA GLN A 5 -39.33 17.05 14.84
C GLN A 5 -40.52 17.24 15.78
N LYS A 6 -40.59 16.48 16.88
CA LYS A 6 -41.65 16.60 17.89
C LYS A 6 -41.60 17.93 18.64
N GLY A 7 -40.40 18.42 18.96
CA GLY A 7 -40.19 19.75 19.54
C GLY A 7 -40.63 20.87 18.58
N LYS A 8 -40.27 20.76 17.29
CA LYS A 8 -40.72 21.72 16.26
C LYS A 8 -42.24 21.74 16.14
N ASN A 9 -42.87 20.57 16.02
CA ASN A 9 -44.32 20.46 15.90
C ASN A 9 -45.04 21.05 17.12
N THR A 10 -44.55 20.79 18.34
CA THR A 10 -45.14 21.34 19.57
C THR A 10 -44.98 22.85 19.66
N THR A 11 -43.84 23.42 19.25
CA THR A 11 -43.69 24.88 19.16
C THR A 11 -44.61 25.52 18.11
N ILE A 12 -44.89 24.82 17.00
CA ILE A 12 -45.86 25.27 16.00
C ILE A 12 -47.28 25.27 16.59
N PHE A 13 -47.65 24.25 17.37
CA PHE A 13 -48.96 24.23 18.05
C PHE A 13 -49.12 25.40 19.01
N VAL A 14 -48.07 25.76 19.76
CA VAL A 14 -48.10 26.98 20.60
C VAL A 14 -48.46 28.21 19.76
N PHE A 15 -47.79 28.39 18.62
CA PHE A 15 -48.06 29.53 17.73
C PHE A 15 -49.49 29.49 17.15
N ILE A 16 -49.97 28.32 16.73
CA ILE A 16 -51.34 28.14 16.21
C ILE A 16 -52.38 28.50 17.27
N PHE A 17 -52.22 28.03 18.51
CA PHE A 17 -53.15 28.33 19.60
C PHE A 17 -53.16 29.81 19.98
N ILE A 18 -52.00 30.47 19.99
CA ILE A 18 -51.91 31.92 20.19
C ILE A 18 -52.63 32.66 19.05
N MET A 19 -52.38 32.30 17.79
CA MET A 19 -53.03 32.91 16.62
C MET A 19 -54.55 32.69 16.61
N LEU A 20 -55.03 31.49 16.97
CA LEU A 20 -56.46 31.20 17.11
C LEU A 20 -57.09 32.06 18.22
N GLY A 21 -56.39 32.27 19.33
CA GLY A 21 -56.82 33.19 20.38
C GLY A 21 -56.99 34.62 19.88
N VAL A 22 -56.09 35.09 19.00
CA VAL A 22 -56.18 36.43 18.37
C VAL A 22 -57.38 36.51 17.43
N ILE A 23 -57.55 35.52 16.56
CA ILE A 23 -58.62 35.53 15.53
C ILE A 23 -60.02 35.41 16.15
N THR A 24 -60.17 34.55 17.16
CA THR A 24 -61.48 34.25 17.76
C THR A 24 -61.81 35.11 18.98
N ALA A 25 -60.85 35.89 19.49
CA ALA A 25 -60.93 36.63 20.75
C ALA A 25 -61.31 35.77 21.97
N ASN A 26 -61.10 34.44 21.90
CA ASN A 26 -61.43 33.53 22.99
C ASN A 26 -60.23 33.31 23.93
N PRO A 27 -60.33 33.65 25.23
CA PRO A 27 -59.22 33.54 26.18
C PRO A 27 -58.72 32.09 26.36
N LEU A 28 -59.57 31.08 26.12
CA LEU A 28 -59.20 29.67 26.30
C LEU A 28 -58.01 29.24 25.43
N PHE A 29 -57.90 29.74 24.20
CA PHE A 29 -56.80 29.37 23.31
C PHE A 29 -55.46 29.92 23.78
N TYR A 30 -55.43 31.10 24.41
CA TYR A 30 -54.21 31.63 25.04
C TYR A 30 -53.79 30.80 26.24
N VAL A 31 -54.76 30.35 27.06
CA VAL A 31 -54.47 29.48 28.22
C VAL A 31 -53.87 28.15 27.76
N VAL A 32 -54.45 27.52 26.74
CA VAL A 32 -53.93 26.27 26.17
C VAL A 32 -52.55 26.48 25.55
N GLY A 33 -52.37 27.55 24.75
CA GLY A 33 -51.08 27.91 24.16
C GLY A 33 -50.00 28.14 25.21
N ALA A 34 -50.32 28.88 26.29
CA ALA A 34 -49.41 29.12 27.40
C ALA A 34 -49.05 27.85 28.17
N LEU A 35 -50.01 26.93 28.35
CA LEU A 35 -49.77 25.63 29.01
C LEU A 35 -48.84 24.75 28.18
N ILE A 36 -49.02 24.69 26.86
CA ILE A 36 -48.11 23.96 25.96
C ILE A 36 -46.72 24.60 25.97
N ALA A 37 -46.65 25.94 25.90
CA ALA A 37 -45.38 26.67 25.98
C ALA A 37 -44.65 26.40 27.29
N PHE A 38 -45.38 26.36 28.42
CA PHE A 38 -44.84 26.00 29.72
C PHE A 38 -44.27 24.59 29.73
N ILE A 39 -44.96 23.59 29.16
CA ILE A 39 -44.45 22.22 29.07
C ILE A 39 -43.14 22.16 28.26
N VAL A 40 -43.08 22.86 27.12
CA VAL A 40 -41.87 22.90 26.28
C VAL A 40 -40.70 23.56 27.03
N LEU A 41 -40.94 24.70 27.68
CA LEU A 41 -39.92 25.40 28.46
C LEU A 41 -39.48 24.61 29.71
N PHE A 42 -40.41 23.91 30.34
CA PHE A 42 -40.13 23.05 31.48
C PHE A 42 -39.26 21.86 31.08
N ASP A 43 -39.60 21.16 29.99
CA ASP A 43 -38.76 20.08 29.45
C ASP A 43 -37.37 20.59 29.06
N LEU A 44 -37.30 21.77 28.42
CA LEU A 44 -36.04 22.42 28.06
C LEU A 44 -35.18 22.70 29.30
N ALA A 45 -35.75 23.30 30.33
CA ALA A 45 -35.04 23.66 31.56
C ALA A 45 -34.53 22.42 32.31
N VAL A 46 -35.39 21.39 32.45
CA VAL A 46 -35.01 20.11 33.06
C VAL A 46 -33.91 19.42 32.24
N PHE A 47 -34.02 19.43 30.92
CA PHE A 47 -33.04 18.82 30.04
C PHE A 47 -31.66 19.52 30.13
N LEU A 48 -31.63 20.85 30.07
CA LEU A 48 -30.38 21.60 30.20
C LEU A 48 -29.72 21.38 31.55
N ALA A 49 -30.47 21.47 32.65
CA ALA A 49 -29.95 21.21 33.99
C ALA A 49 -29.43 19.77 34.12
N ALA A 50 -30.09 18.79 33.50
CA ALA A 50 -29.65 17.40 33.53
C ALA A 50 -28.43 17.11 32.64
N VAL A 51 -28.22 17.89 31.57
CA VAL A 51 -27.01 17.82 30.73
C VAL A 51 -25.82 18.46 31.46
N ASP A 52 -26.01 19.63 32.07
CA ASP A 52 -24.94 20.32 32.80
C ASP A 52 -24.48 19.55 34.06
N ALA A 53 -25.39 18.84 34.72
CA ALA A 53 -25.08 17.99 35.86
C ALA A 53 -24.50 16.61 35.48
N MET A 54 -24.46 16.27 34.19
CA MET A 54 -24.01 14.97 33.72
C MET A 54 -22.48 14.92 33.68
N ASP A 55 -21.91 13.99 34.43
CA ASP A 55 -20.50 13.63 34.32
C ASP A 55 -20.38 12.25 33.65
N ALA A 56 -19.50 12.15 32.66
CA ALA A 56 -19.31 10.96 31.86
C ALA A 56 -17.82 10.72 31.64
N SER A 57 -17.35 9.54 32.03
CA SER A 57 -15.98 9.11 31.77
C SER A 57 -15.97 7.84 30.94
N ILE A 58 -15.00 7.75 30.04
CA ILE A 58 -14.87 6.65 29.10
C ILE A 58 -13.44 6.12 29.09
N MET A 59 -13.34 4.80 29.01
CA MET A 59 -12.08 4.12 28.75
C MET A 59 -12.29 3.10 27.64
N ARG A 60 -11.69 3.35 26.49
CA ARG A 60 -11.60 2.39 25.38
C ARG A 60 -10.36 1.53 25.56
N LYS A 61 -10.54 0.22 25.60
CA LYS A 61 -9.48 -0.78 25.59
C LYS A 61 -9.57 -1.58 24.31
N VAL A 62 -8.46 -1.66 23.58
CA VAL A 62 -8.34 -2.46 22.37
C VAL A 62 -7.49 -3.70 22.65
N SER A 63 -7.83 -4.83 22.03
CA SER A 63 -7.08 -6.07 22.24
C SER A 63 -5.63 -5.96 21.77
N LYS A 64 -5.38 -5.23 20.68
CA LYS A 64 -4.06 -4.93 20.11
C LYS A 64 -4.05 -3.56 19.43
N ASN A 65 -2.98 -2.79 19.64
CA ASN A 65 -2.73 -1.53 18.91
C ASN A 65 -2.04 -1.75 17.54
N LYS A 66 -1.67 -3.00 17.24
CA LYS A 66 -0.98 -3.43 16.02
C LYS A 66 -1.60 -4.73 15.52
N LEU A 67 -2.14 -4.74 14.31
CA LEU A 67 -2.74 -5.93 13.71
C LEU A 67 -2.47 -6.00 12.21
N TYR A 68 -2.59 -7.19 11.63
CA TYR A 68 -2.54 -7.37 10.18
C TYR A 68 -3.92 -7.17 9.58
N LEU A 69 -3.97 -6.79 8.31
CA LEU A 69 -5.19 -6.83 7.50
C LEU A 69 -5.89 -8.20 7.63
N ASP A 70 -7.21 -8.21 7.54
CA ASP A 70 -8.10 -9.36 7.75
C ASP A 70 -8.19 -9.91 9.19
N ASN A 71 -7.30 -9.51 10.10
CA ASN A 71 -7.44 -9.88 11.50
C ASN A 71 -8.55 -9.09 12.19
N SER A 72 -9.11 -9.68 13.24
CA SER A 72 -10.06 -9.00 14.11
C SER A 72 -9.37 -8.14 15.17
N LEU A 73 -10.05 -7.07 15.56
CA LEU A 73 -9.75 -6.19 16.67
C LEU A 73 -10.95 -6.18 17.60
N ASP A 74 -10.75 -6.64 18.82
CA ASP A 74 -11.79 -6.59 19.85
C ASP A 74 -11.66 -5.29 20.63
N VAL A 75 -12.76 -4.57 20.73
CA VAL A 75 -12.86 -3.29 21.42
C VAL A 75 -13.77 -3.47 22.64
N GLU A 76 -13.28 -3.09 23.81
CA GLU A 76 -14.01 -3.08 25.07
C GLU A 76 -14.05 -1.65 25.59
N ILE A 77 -15.25 -1.15 25.86
CA ILE A 77 -15.49 0.20 26.35
C ILE A 77 -16.10 0.10 27.73
N ASN A 78 -15.44 0.70 28.70
CA ASN A 78 -16.01 0.94 30.02
C ASN A 78 -16.47 2.40 30.05
N LEU A 79 -17.79 2.58 30.06
CA LEU A 79 -18.45 3.87 30.12
C LEU A 79 -19.07 4.02 31.52
N ASN A 80 -18.70 5.08 32.22
CA ASN A 80 -19.30 5.44 33.49
C ASN A 80 -20.07 6.74 33.31
N ILE A 81 -21.38 6.69 33.55
CA ILE A 81 -22.26 7.86 33.43
C ILE A 81 -22.91 8.08 34.78
N ASN A 82 -22.70 9.28 35.34
CA ASN A 82 -23.42 9.71 36.51
C ASN A 82 -24.60 10.59 36.09
N ASN A 83 -25.73 9.96 35.75
CA ASN A 83 -26.96 10.66 35.45
C ASN A 83 -28.18 9.83 35.84
N LYS A 84 -29.08 10.38 36.65
CA LYS A 84 -30.35 9.74 37.07
C LYS A 84 -31.59 10.34 36.42
N ASN A 85 -31.46 11.48 35.74
CA ASN A 85 -32.59 12.31 35.31
C ASN A 85 -32.95 12.12 33.82
N LEU A 86 -31.98 11.69 33.00
CA LEU A 86 -32.20 11.41 31.58
C LEU A 86 -32.37 9.90 31.37
N LYS A 87 -33.33 9.50 30.52
CA LYS A 87 -33.59 8.08 30.20
C LYS A 87 -33.21 7.70 28.78
N ASN A 88 -32.97 8.68 27.93
CA ASN A 88 -32.71 8.50 26.51
C ASN A 88 -31.30 8.96 26.20
N ILE A 89 -30.33 8.12 26.53
CA ILE A 89 -28.91 8.32 26.23
C ILE A 89 -28.49 7.22 25.26
N TYR A 90 -27.94 7.60 24.12
CA TYR A 90 -27.37 6.68 23.14
C TYR A 90 -25.88 6.92 23.05
N PHE A 91 -25.10 5.87 23.26
CA PHE A 91 -23.67 5.90 23.08
C PHE A 91 -23.33 5.55 21.65
N HIS A 92 -22.40 6.31 21.06
CA HIS A 92 -21.88 6.08 19.73
C HIS A 92 -20.35 6.04 19.80
N ASP A 93 -19.77 4.89 19.46
CA ASP A 93 -18.34 4.81 19.17
C ASP A 93 -18.10 4.88 17.66
N ILE A 94 -17.23 5.78 17.24
CA ILE A 94 -16.88 5.96 15.83
C ILE A 94 -15.50 5.33 15.59
N TYR A 95 -15.51 4.17 14.96
CA TYR A 95 -14.30 3.51 14.45
C TYR A 95 -13.96 3.99 13.02
N PRO A 96 -12.69 3.92 12.59
CA PRO A 96 -12.27 4.42 11.28
C PRO A 96 -12.78 3.55 10.12
N ASP A 97 -12.87 4.13 8.92
CA ASP A 97 -13.29 3.48 7.66
C ASP A 97 -12.46 2.25 7.29
N ALA A 98 -11.30 2.09 7.92
CA ALA A 98 -10.41 0.95 7.81
C ALA A 98 -10.92 -0.34 8.47
N PHE A 99 -12.05 -0.28 9.16
CA PHE A 99 -12.66 -1.42 9.82
C PHE A 99 -14.10 -1.67 9.36
N MET A 100 -14.48 -2.95 9.39
CA MET A 100 -15.86 -3.41 9.23
C MET A 100 -16.32 -4.07 10.54
N LEU A 101 -17.52 -3.74 11.00
CA LEU A 101 -18.11 -4.37 12.19
C LEU A 101 -18.38 -5.86 11.91
N LEU A 102 -17.79 -6.75 12.73
CA LEU A 102 -18.02 -8.19 12.65
C LEU A 102 -19.14 -8.66 13.56
N SER A 103 -19.15 -8.17 14.81
CA SER A 103 -20.09 -8.58 15.84
C SER A 103 -20.18 -7.56 16.97
N GLY A 104 -21.31 -7.58 17.68
CA GLY A 104 -21.65 -6.57 18.69
C GLY A 104 -22.15 -5.28 18.07
N ASP A 105 -22.36 -4.26 18.89
CA ASP A 105 -22.89 -2.96 18.48
C ASP A 105 -21.98 -1.83 18.95
N ALA A 106 -21.54 -0.99 18.01
CA ALA A 106 -20.81 0.25 18.33
C ALA A 106 -21.76 1.38 18.77
N VAL A 107 -23.07 1.16 18.62
CA VAL A 107 -24.12 2.09 19.05
C VAL A 107 -25.03 1.37 20.02
N GLN A 108 -25.19 1.91 21.24
CA GLN A 108 -26.01 1.27 22.26
C GLN A 108 -26.80 2.29 23.08
N LYS A 109 -28.06 1.96 23.38
CA LYS A 109 -28.84 2.72 24.36
C LYS A 109 -28.34 2.40 25.78
N ILE A 110 -28.07 3.44 26.55
CA ILE A 110 -27.55 3.33 27.91
C ILE A 110 -28.70 3.26 28.92
N ASP A 111 -28.60 2.33 29.86
CA ASP A 111 -29.52 2.19 30.99
C ASP A 111 -29.06 3.07 32.16
N THR A 112 -29.67 4.24 32.31
CA THR A 112 -29.30 5.22 33.35
C THR A 112 -29.60 4.79 34.79
N GLY A 113 -30.20 3.60 34.98
CA GLY A 113 -30.31 2.97 36.30
C GLY A 113 -29.01 2.36 36.83
N LYS A 114 -27.99 2.19 35.97
CA LYS A 114 -26.66 1.64 36.32
C LYS A 114 -25.60 2.71 36.11
N SER A 115 -24.56 2.70 36.95
CA SER A 115 -23.44 3.63 36.82
C SER A 115 -22.42 3.16 35.77
N GLY A 116 -22.14 1.85 35.73
CA GLY A 116 -21.14 1.26 34.83
C GLY A 116 -21.76 0.47 33.69
N HIS A 117 -21.33 0.79 32.46
CA HIS A 117 -21.69 0.10 31.24
C HIS A 117 -20.45 -0.47 30.57
N ARG A 118 -20.49 -1.77 30.29
CA ARG A 118 -19.48 -2.45 29.49
C ARG A 118 -20.05 -2.74 28.12
N ILE A 119 -19.40 -2.20 27.10
CA ILE A 119 -19.78 -2.36 25.69
C ILE A 119 -18.62 -3.08 25.01
N SER A 120 -18.93 -4.12 24.23
CA SER A 120 -17.92 -4.89 23.53
C SER A 120 -18.37 -5.18 22.11
N TYR A 121 -17.50 -4.91 21.15
CA TYR A 121 -17.72 -5.24 19.76
C TYR A 121 -16.41 -5.64 19.08
N SER A 122 -16.50 -6.37 17.98
CA SER A 122 -15.34 -6.84 17.22
C SER A 122 -15.35 -6.25 15.82
N LEU A 123 -14.18 -5.80 15.36
CA LEU A 123 -13.96 -5.15 14.08
C LEU A 123 -13.02 -6.00 13.22
N LYS A 124 -13.25 -6.09 11.91
CA LYS A 124 -12.31 -6.66 10.94
C LYS A 124 -11.51 -5.54 10.27
N ALA A 125 -10.18 -5.64 10.26
CA ALA A 125 -9.34 -4.71 9.51
C ALA A 125 -9.46 -4.96 8.00
N ILE A 126 -9.89 -3.94 7.25
CA ILE A 126 -10.08 -3.99 5.79
C ILE A 126 -9.14 -3.04 5.01
N LYS A 127 -8.51 -2.06 5.67
CA LYS A 127 -7.58 -1.11 5.02
C LYS A 127 -6.32 -0.94 5.85
N ARG A 128 -5.14 -1.05 5.23
CA ARG A 128 -3.85 -0.86 5.92
C ARG A 128 -3.60 0.61 6.27
N GLY A 129 -2.64 0.86 7.16
CA GLY A 129 -2.17 2.20 7.50
C GLY A 129 -2.31 2.54 8.98
N ASN A 130 -2.10 3.81 9.29
CA ASN A 130 -2.29 4.37 10.63
C ASN A 130 -3.70 4.93 10.72
N HIS A 131 -4.48 4.46 11.69
CA HIS A 131 -5.87 4.83 11.85
C HIS A 131 -6.14 5.24 13.29
N SER A 132 -6.84 6.34 13.48
CA SER A 132 -7.29 6.81 14.78
C SER A 132 -8.79 6.61 14.91
N PHE A 133 -9.23 6.12 16.05
CA PHE A 133 -10.63 6.21 16.44
C PHE A 133 -10.98 7.67 16.66
N SER A 134 -12.16 8.07 16.20
CA SER A 134 -12.69 9.39 16.51
C SER A 134 -13.17 9.40 17.96
N ASP A 135 -13.33 10.61 18.49
CA ASP A 135 -13.90 10.79 19.82
C ASP A 135 -15.34 10.24 19.84
N PRO A 136 -15.63 9.29 20.74
CA PRO A 136 -16.98 8.77 20.91
C PRO A 136 -17.88 9.86 21.48
N TYR A 137 -19.18 9.72 21.32
CA TYR A 137 -20.12 10.71 21.81
C TYR A 137 -21.38 10.10 22.37
N LEU A 138 -22.02 10.87 23.24
CA LEU A 138 -23.34 10.59 23.77
C LEU A 138 -24.35 11.46 23.05
N ASP A 139 -25.36 10.81 22.51
CA ASP A 139 -26.53 11.45 21.93
C ASP A 139 -27.66 11.39 22.95
N VAL A 140 -27.97 12.55 23.52
CA VAL A 140 -28.85 12.66 24.67
C VAL A 140 -30.13 13.35 24.26
N GLU A 141 -31.25 12.73 24.60
CA GLU A 141 -32.57 13.26 24.29
C GLU A 141 -33.34 13.62 25.56
N SER A 142 -34.10 14.70 25.47
CA SER A 142 -35.08 15.05 26.50
C SER A 142 -36.08 13.90 26.73
N ASN A 143 -36.65 13.83 27.94
CA ASN A 143 -37.60 12.78 28.29
C ASN A 143 -38.89 12.84 27.44
N PHE A 144 -39.26 14.03 26.93
CA PHE A 144 -40.38 14.18 26.00
C PHE A 144 -40.00 14.06 24.50
N HIS A 145 -38.72 13.81 24.18
CA HIS A 145 -38.16 13.77 22.82
C HIS A 145 -38.34 15.08 22.04
N MET A 146 -38.35 16.23 22.71
CA MET A 146 -38.43 17.55 22.08
C MET A 146 -37.05 18.07 21.68
N PHE A 147 -36.03 17.73 22.46
CA PHE A 147 -34.66 18.25 22.33
C PHE A 147 -33.63 17.12 22.25
N LYS A 148 -32.52 17.43 21.56
CA LYS A 148 -31.36 16.55 21.37
C LYS A 148 -30.06 17.31 21.58
N HIS A 149 -29.09 16.71 22.26
CA HIS A 149 -27.77 17.29 22.48
C HIS A 149 -26.69 16.21 22.32
N LYS A 150 -25.59 16.58 21.67
CA LYS A 150 -24.43 15.72 21.45
C LYS A 150 -23.34 16.11 22.43
N ILE A 151 -22.86 15.17 23.24
CA ILE A 151 -21.75 15.35 24.18
C ILE A 151 -20.58 14.52 23.66
N ASP A 152 -19.51 15.17 23.21
CA ASP A 152 -18.29 14.48 22.79
C ASP A 152 -17.46 14.06 24.01
N LEU A 153 -16.92 12.85 23.99
CA LEU A 153 -16.08 12.29 25.05
C LEU A 153 -14.65 12.17 24.52
N ASP A 154 -13.67 12.78 25.18
CA ASP A 154 -12.26 12.68 24.74
C ASP A 154 -11.75 11.25 24.97
N CYS A 155 -11.50 10.53 23.87
CA CYS A 155 -10.99 9.17 23.93
C CYS A 155 -10.17 8.84 22.69
N ARG A 156 -8.90 9.24 22.72
CA ARG A 156 -7.97 8.98 21.63
C ARG A 156 -7.47 7.54 21.67
N THR A 157 -7.60 6.84 20.55
CA THR A 157 -7.03 5.50 20.39
C THR A 157 -6.50 5.36 18.98
N GLU A 158 -5.23 5.01 18.85
CA GLU A 158 -4.58 4.78 17.57
C GLU A 158 -4.30 3.30 17.36
N VAL A 159 -4.53 2.85 16.13
CA VAL A 159 -4.29 1.48 15.72
C VAL A 159 -3.56 1.46 14.39
N VAL A 160 -2.53 0.62 14.31
CA VAL A 160 -1.73 0.43 13.09
C VAL A 160 -2.11 -0.90 12.44
N ILE A 161 -2.60 -0.84 11.21
CA ILE A 161 -2.94 -2.00 10.40
C ILE A 161 -1.81 -2.27 9.40
N TYR A 162 -1.12 -3.40 9.61
CA TYR A 162 -0.03 -3.87 8.77
C TYR A 162 -0.56 -4.55 7.51
N PRO A 163 0.16 -4.44 6.37
CA PRO A 163 -0.16 -5.22 5.20
C PRO A 163 0.00 -6.72 5.52
N PRO A 164 -0.81 -7.59 4.90
CA PRO A 164 -0.73 -9.02 5.19
C PRO A 164 0.65 -9.57 4.83
N VAL A 165 1.07 -10.62 5.52
CA VAL A 165 2.33 -11.31 5.23
C VAL A 165 2.06 -12.42 4.22
N LEU A 166 2.84 -12.48 3.13
CA LEU A 166 2.83 -13.67 2.28
C LEU A 166 3.41 -14.85 3.07
N THR A 167 2.57 -15.85 3.30
CA THR A 167 3.01 -17.10 3.93
C THR A 167 3.96 -17.85 2.99
N LYS A 168 4.95 -18.57 3.53
CA LYS A 168 5.90 -19.44 2.78
C LYS A 168 5.22 -20.48 1.85
N LYS A 169 3.92 -20.72 2.03
CA LYS A 169 3.11 -21.57 1.17
C LYS A 169 2.83 -20.95 -0.21
N SER A 170 2.93 -19.63 -0.37
CA SER A 170 2.79 -18.98 -1.67
C SER A 170 3.89 -19.46 -2.63
N ILE A 171 3.46 -19.95 -3.81
CA ILE A 171 4.35 -20.41 -4.89
C ILE A 171 5.27 -19.27 -5.32
N ILE A 172 4.71 -18.06 -5.46
CA ILE A 172 5.45 -16.84 -5.81
C ILE A 172 6.47 -16.51 -4.73
N ALA A 173 6.09 -16.56 -3.45
CA ALA A 173 7.00 -16.31 -2.33
C ALA A 173 8.16 -17.32 -2.29
N ARG A 174 7.88 -18.60 -2.62
CA ARG A 174 8.90 -19.66 -2.70
C ARG A 174 9.81 -19.51 -3.92
N TYR A 175 9.26 -19.16 -5.07
CA TYR A 175 10.02 -18.89 -6.30
C TYR A 175 10.94 -17.69 -6.08
N ILE A 176 10.38 -16.59 -5.59
CA ILE A 176 11.13 -15.40 -5.16
C ILE A 176 12.23 -15.87 -4.20
N SER A 177 11.90 -16.48 -3.06
CA SER A 177 12.92 -16.91 -2.09
C SER A 177 13.97 -17.89 -2.61
N SER A 178 13.68 -18.73 -3.60
CA SER A 178 14.70 -19.60 -4.21
C SER A 178 15.67 -18.81 -5.09
N GLN A 179 15.22 -17.72 -5.71
CA GLN A 179 16.09 -16.79 -6.43
C GLN A 179 16.88 -15.86 -5.49
N PHE A 180 16.31 -15.52 -4.33
CA PHE A 180 16.95 -14.67 -3.29
C PHE A 180 17.71 -15.46 -2.21
N GLY A 181 17.68 -16.80 -2.22
CA GLY A 181 18.46 -17.64 -1.31
C GLY A 181 19.95 -17.31 -1.43
N ARG A 182 20.73 -17.46 -0.34
CA ARG A 182 22.14 -17.04 -0.17
C ARG A 182 22.91 -16.96 -1.49
N SER A 183 22.72 -15.86 -2.22
CA SER A 183 23.42 -15.65 -3.48
C SER A 183 24.79 -15.18 -3.06
N ARG A 184 25.73 -16.12 -3.05
CA ARG A 184 27.13 -15.86 -2.79
C ARG A 184 27.69 -15.14 -4.00
N SER A 185 28.22 -13.93 -3.77
CA SER A 185 29.11 -13.33 -4.74
C SER A 185 30.42 -14.10 -4.69
N ARG A 186 30.88 -14.67 -5.81
CA ARG A 186 32.26 -15.17 -5.94
C ARG A 186 33.17 -13.99 -6.19
N GLN A 187 33.35 -13.15 -5.18
CA GLN A 187 34.29 -12.04 -5.30
C GLN A 187 35.67 -12.58 -4.94
N LYS A 188 36.60 -12.51 -5.91
CA LYS A 188 38.01 -12.82 -5.70
C LYS A 188 38.58 -11.74 -4.77
N GLY A 189 39.12 -12.13 -3.63
CA GLY A 189 39.60 -11.19 -2.61
C GLY A 189 39.72 -11.83 -1.23
N THR A 190 40.16 -11.06 -0.23
CA THR A 190 40.58 -11.44 1.15
C THR A 190 39.53 -12.18 1.99
N GLY A 191 38.98 -13.27 1.48
CA GLY A 191 38.11 -14.20 2.17
C GLY A 191 38.89 -15.15 3.08
N VAL A 192 38.16 -15.96 3.84
CA VAL A 192 38.73 -16.93 4.79
C VAL A 192 39.00 -18.29 4.12
N GLU A 193 38.32 -18.59 3.01
CA GLU A 193 38.46 -19.86 2.28
C GLU A 193 39.36 -19.69 1.04
N VAL A 194 40.28 -20.64 0.84
CA VAL A 194 41.19 -20.66 -0.32
C VAL A 194 40.42 -21.22 -1.53
N ALA A 195 40.23 -20.38 -2.55
CA ALA A 195 39.49 -20.71 -3.77
C ALA A 195 40.34 -21.54 -4.75
N GLU A 196 41.55 -21.05 -5.02
CA GLU A 196 42.44 -21.59 -6.04
C GLU A 196 43.89 -21.19 -5.72
N VAL A 197 44.85 -22.04 -6.11
CA VAL A 197 46.27 -21.74 -6.01
C VAL A 197 46.78 -21.52 -7.43
N ARG A 198 47.19 -20.28 -7.75
CA ARG A 198 47.68 -19.91 -9.09
C ARG A 198 49.13 -19.46 -9.06
N ASN A 199 49.77 -19.42 -10.22
CA ASN A 199 51.10 -18.83 -10.36
C ASN A 199 51.09 -17.38 -9.85
N TYR A 200 52.11 -17.05 -9.07
CA TYR A 200 52.36 -15.70 -8.57
C TYR A 200 52.60 -14.76 -9.75
N ILE A 201 51.93 -13.62 -9.73
CA ILE A 201 52.16 -12.53 -10.68
C ILE A 201 52.82 -11.38 -9.91
N PRO A 202 53.87 -10.75 -10.45
CA PRO A 202 54.49 -9.59 -9.82
C PRO A 202 53.43 -8.51 -9.49
N GLY A 203 53.29 -8.20 -8.20
CA GLY A 203 52.27 -7.29 -7.67
C GLY A 203 51.28 -7.94 -6.70
N ASP A 204 51.24 -9.28 -6.66
CA ASP A 204 50.49 -10.02 -5.65
C ASP A 204 51.09 -9.80 -4.23
N ASP A 205 50.25 -9.66 -3.20
CA ASP A 205 50.70 -9.48 -1.81
C ASP A 205 51.43 -10.74 -1.31
N PHE A 206 52.65 -10.56 -0.79
CA PHE A 206 53.51 -11.63 -0.29
C PHE A 206 52.88 -12.46 0.84
N ARG A 207 51.92 -11.90 1.58
CA ARG A 207 51.17 -12.61 2.64
C ARG A 207 50.29 -13.73 2.09
N HIS A 208 49.94 -13.69 0.81
CA HIS A 208 49.10 -14.69 0.17
C HIS A 208 49.91 -15.79 -0.55
N ILE A 209 51.25 -15.77 -0.49
CA ILE A 209 52.09 -16.80 -1.11
C ILE A 209 51.87 -18.16 -0.42
N ASP A 210 51.58 -19.19 -1.21
CA ASP A 210 51.58 -20.57 -0.73
C ASP A 210 53.00 -21.13 -0.73
N TRP A 211 53.72 -20.93 0.36
CA TRP A 211 55.09 -21.43 0.51
C TRP A 211 55.19 -22.96 0.35
N LYS A 212 54.18 -23.72 0.78
CA LYS A 212 54.21 -25.19 0.70
C LYS A 212 54.13 -25.67 -0.75
N THR A 213 53.20 -25.11 -1.52
CA THR A 213 53.05 -25.44 -2.95
C THR A 213 54.24 -24.91 -3.75
N SER A 214 54.72 -23.70 -3.42
CA SER A 214 55.85 -23.06 -4.10
C SER A 214 57.16 -23.85 -3.94
N LEU A 215 57.42 -24.37 -2.73
CA LEU A 215 58.60 -25.21 -2.46
C LEU A 215 58.54 -26.55 -3.19
N ARG A 216 57.34 -27.13 -3.35
CA ARG A 216 57.18 -28.44 -4.02
C ARG A 216 57.34 -28.36 -5.54
N LEU A 217 56.83 -27.28 -6.14
CA LEU A 217 56.80 -27.11 -7.60
C LEU A 217 57.93 -26.21 -8.13
N ASN A 218 58.78 -25.70 -7.24
CA ASN A 218 59.91 -24.83 -7.55
C ASN A 218 59.55 -23.58 -8.38
N SER A 219 58.32 -23.09 -8.21
CA SER A 219 57.82 -21.83 -8.78
C SER A 219 56.89 -21.14 -7.77
N LEU A 220 56.82 -19.81 -7.78
CA LEU A 220 55.99 -19.09 -6.81
C LEU A 220 54.50 -19.23 -7.14
N PHE A 221 53.71 -19.63 -6.13
CA PHE A 221 52.26 -19.71 -6.18
C PHE A 221 51.63 -18.78 -5.14
N SER A 222 50.53 -18.12 -5.52
CA SER A 222 49.71 -17.27 -4.66
C SER A 222 48.34 -17.90 -4.42
N LYS A 223 47.84 -17.81 -3.19
CA LYS A 223 46.50 -18.24 -2.80
C LYS A 223 45.49 -17.17 -3.18
N GLU A 224 44.53 -17.51 -4.04
CA GLU A 224 43.32 -16.70 -4.20
C GLU A 224 42.31 -17.11 -3.13
N PHE A 225 41.77 -16.13 -2.40
CA PHE A 225 40.72 -16.35 -1.42
C PHE A 225 39.36 -16.03 -2.06
N GLU A 226 38.33 -16.80 -1.69
CA GLU A 226 36.93 -16.54 -2.04
C GLU A 226 36.27 -15.86 -0.85
N SER A 227 35.79 -14.63 -1.00
CA SER A 227 34.96 -14.00 0.02
C SER A 227 33.50 -14.34 -0.25
N ASP A 228 32.91 -15.19 0.59
CA ASP A 228 31.46 -15.44 0.63
C ASP A 228 30.73 -14.16 1.11
N THR A 229 30.48 -13.23 0.18
CA THR A 229 29.77 -11.99 0.50
C THR A 229 28.30 -12.15 0.12
N GLU A 230 27.41 -11.94 1.10
CA GLU A 230 25.96 -11.88 0.86
C GLU A 230 25.63 -10.63 0.06
N LEU A 231 25.07 -10.80 -1.14
CA LEU A 231 24.65 -9.66 -1.99
C LEU A 231 23.61 -8.82 -1.24
N PRO A 232 23.71 -7.48 -1.17
CA PRO A 232 22.63 -6.65 -0.62
C PRO A 232 21.32 -6.80 -1.41
N LEU A 233 20.16 -6.73 -0.74
CA LEU A 233 18.84 -6.74 -1.37
C LEU A 233 18.24 -5.33 -1.44
N PHE A 234 17.97 -4.82 -2.64
CA PHE A 234 17.17 -3.60 -2.80
C PHE A 234 15.79 -3.92 -3.38
N VAL A 235 14.74 -3.49 -2.70
CA VAL A 235 13.35 -3.63 -3.15
C VAL A 235 12.88 -2.28 -3.69
N LEU A 236 12.66 -2.20 -5.00
CA LEU A 236 12.13 -1.03 -5.68
C LEU A 236 10.64 -1.25 -5.94
N VAL A 237 9.79 -0.36 -5.41
CA VAL A 237 8.33 -0.49 -5.48
C VAL A 237 7.74 0.66 -6.28
N ASP A 238 7.13 0.32 -7.41
CA ASP A 238 6.34 1.21 -8.24
C ASP A 238 4.92 1.34 -7.67
N HIS A 239 4.54 2.56 -7.28
CA HIS A 239 3.19 2.89 -6.83
C HIS A 239 2.52 3.98 -7.68
N SER A 240 3.01 4.20 -8.90
CA SER A 240 2.47 5.19 -9.83
C SER A 240 1.22 4.79 -10.62
N ARG A 241 0.48 3.80 -10.12
CA ARG A 241 -0.59 3.12 -10.87
C ARG A 241 -1.90 3.89 -10.78
N THR A 242 -2.72 3.79 -11.83
CA THR A 242 -3.97 4.56 -11.94
C THR A 242 -5.23 3.78 -11.52
N ASP A 243 -5.22 2.44 -11.56
CA ASP A 243 -6.51 1.73 -11.74
C ASP A 243 -6.95 0.76 -10.63
N ASN A 244 -6.08 0.31 -9.70
CA ASN A 244 -6.53 -0.67 -8.69
C ASN A 244 -5.72 -0.68 -7.38
N SER A 245 -6.41 -0.47 -6.25
CA SER A 245 -5.86 -0.58 -4.89
C SER A 245 -5.36 -1.99 -4.58
N ASP A 246 -6.09 -3.04 -4.98
CA ASP A 246 -5.79 -4.42 -4.61
C ASP A 246 -4.44 -4.90 -5.17
N ASN A 247 -4.08 -4.36 -6.32
CA ASN A 247 -2.80 -4.60 -6.96
C ASN A 247 -1.64 -3.95 -6.18
N LEU A 248 -1.84 -2.72 -5.67
CA LEU A 248 -0.87 -2.07 -4.78
C LEU A 248 -0.75 -2.84 -3.46
N ASP A 249 -1.86 -3.29 -2.89
CA ASP A 249 -1.87 -4.12 -1.68
C ASP A 249 -1.03 -5.37 -1.87
N TYR A 250 -1.22 -6.07 -2.99
CA TYR A 250 -0.42 -7.25 -3.31
C TYR A 250 1.07 -6.91 -3.53
N THR A 251 1.36 -5.81 -4.22
CA THR A 251 2.73 -5.28 -4.40
C THR A 251 3.40 -5.03 -3.05
N VAL A 252 2.69 -4.38 -2.12
CA VAL A 252 3.12 -4.11 -0.75
C VAL A 252 3.33 -5.43 0.02
N ARG A 253 2.48 -6.44 -0.16
CA ARG A 253 2.66 -7.78 0.43
C ARG A 253 3.96 -8.45 -0.03
N ILE A 254 4.27 -8.40 -1.33
CA ILE A 254 5.53 -8.94 -1.88
C ILE A 254 6.73 -8.17 -1.32
N ALA A 255 6.68 -6.83 -1.34
CA ALA A 255 7.76 -6.00 -0.81
C ALA A 255 8.02 -6.27 0.67
N ASN A 256 6.96 -6.37 1.48
CA ASN A 256 7.03 -6.71 2.91
C ASN A 256 7.61 -8.11 3.13
N TYR A 257 7.22 -9.08 2.29
CA TYR A 257 7.79 -10.43 2.34
C TYR A 257 9.31 -10.43 2.07
N LEU A 258 9.74 -9.73 1.01
CA LEU A 258 11.15 -9.60 0.66
C LEU A 258 11.96 -8.91 1.76
N ALA A 259 11.44 -7.82 2.33
CA ALA A 259 12.06 -7.12 3.45
C ALA A 259 12.21 -8.04 4.68
N GLN A 260 11.17 -8.80 5.04
CA GLN A 260 11.22 -9.76 6.14
C GLN A 260 12.20 -10.90 5.88
N GLN A 261 12.35 -11.36 4.63
CA GLN A 261 13.31 -12.41 4.29
C GLN A 261 14.75 -11.91 4.38
N ALA A 262 15.05 -10.72 3.85
CA ALA A 262 16.35 -10.11 4.05
C ALA A 262 16.64 -9.89 5.55
N ALA A 263 15.62 -9.54 6.33
CA ALA A 263 15.77 -9.36 7.76
C ALA A 263 16.11 -10.65 8.51
N ARG A 264 15.38 -11.73 8.21
CA ARG A 264 15.65 -13.07 8.76
C ARG A 264 17.03 -13.58 8.39
N ASN A 265 17.53 -13.23 7.21
CA ASN A 265 18.85 -13.63 6.73
C ASN A 265 19.97 -12.69 7.20
N ASN A 266 19.67 -11.62 7.97
CA ASN A 266 20.63 -10.58 8.36
C ASN A 266 21.43 -10.00 7.18
N GLN A 267 20.79 -9.95 6.01
CA GLN A 267 21.36 -9.46 4.75
C GLN A 267 21.24 -7.93 4.70
N PRO A 268 22.26 -7.19 4.23
CA PRO A 268 22.11 -5.76 3.96
C PRO A 268 20.95 -5.53 3.01
N SER A 269 20.09 -4.56 3.29
CA SER A 269 18.93 -4.33 2.44
C SER A 269 18.55 -2.87 2.33
N GLY A 270 17.77 -2.54 1.30
CA GLY A 270 17.20 -1.23 1.11
C GLY A 270 15.84 -1.33 0.44
N MET A 271 15.04 -0.29 0.59
CA MET A 271 13.76 -0.16 -0.06
C MET A 271 13.62 1.26 -0.60
N ILE A 272 13.18 1.35 -1.86
CA ILE A 272 12.92 2.63 -2.52
C ILE A 272 11.53 2.53 -3.15
N THR A 273 10.66 3.47 -2.82
CA THR A 273 9.36 3.59 -3.49
C THR A 273 9.45 4.73 -4.50
N PHE A 274 8.92 4.54 -5.70
CA PHE A 274 9.01 5.53 -6.76
C PHE A 274 7.69 5.65 -7.51
N THR A 275 7.51 6.81 -8.12
CA THR A 275 6.50 7.09 -9.14
C THR A 275 7.20 7.28 -10.50
N HIS A 276 6.45 7.53 -11.57
CA HIS A 276 7.05 7.74 -12.88
C HIS A 276 8.13 8.83 -12.89
N ASP A 277 7.86 9.93 -12.19
CA ASP A 277 8.61 11.19 -12.24
C ASP A 277 9.63 11.38 -11.10
N ARG A 278 9.53 10.61 -10.00
CA ARG A 278 10.38 10.83 -8.82
C ARG A 278 10.47 9.63 -7.88
N ILE A 279 11.46 9.67 -7.01
CA ILE A 279 11.50 8.85 -5.79
C ILE A 279 10.60 9.48 -4.73
N THR A 280 9.86 8.64 -4.02
CA THR A 280 8.93 9.09 -2.97
C THR A 280 9.44 8.79 -1.57
N ASN A 281 9.96 7.59 -1.33
CA ASN A 281 10.62 7.23 -0.08
C ASN A 281 11.87 6.40 -0.35
N LYS A 282 12.84 6.52 0.54
CA LYS A 282 14.11 5.79 0.49
C LYS A 282 14.54 5.38 1.90
N THR A 283 14.76 4.08 2.09
CA THR A 283 15.27 3.53 3.34
C THR A 283 16.37 2.55 3.02
N LEU A 284 17.61 2.89 3.35
CA LEU A 284 18.76 2.03 3.11
C LEU A 284 19.37 1.61 4.45
N ILE A 285 19.41 0.31 4.73
CA ILE A 285 19.80 -0.24 6.03
C ILE A 285 21.04 -1.11 5.86
N LYS A 286 22.13 -0.67 6.49
CA LYS A 286 23.36 -1.47 6.61
C LYS A 286 23.15 -2.62 7.60
N LYS A 287 23.95 -3.68 7.47
CA LYS A 287 23.90 -4.90 8.30
C LYS A 287 23.81 -4.58 9.80
N GLY A 288 22.97 -5.32 10.55
CA GLY A 288 22.85 -5.22 12.01
C GLY A 288 21.98 -4.06 12.56
N LYS A 289 21.39 -3.22 11.70
CA LYS A 289 20.41 -2.20 12.12
C LYS A 289 18.97 -2.73 12.02
N ASN A 290 18.04 -2.02 12.65
CA ASN A 290 16.63 -2.41 12.75
C ASN A 290 15.94 -2.49 11.37
N GLN A 291 15.95 -3.67 10.73
CA GLN A 291 15.38 -3.88 9.39
C GLN A 291 13.84 -3.73 9.36
N PHE A 292 13.18 -3.68 10.51
CA PHE A 292 11.74 -3.39 10.60
C PHE A 292 11.38 -1.99 10.11
N GLU A 293 12.32 -1.04 10.07
CA GLU A 293 12.07 0.31 9.54
C GLU A 293 11.74 0.32 8.04
N MET A 294 12.22 -0.65 7.26
CA MET A 294 11.83 -0.74 5.83
C MET A 294 10.34 -0.96 5.68
N ALA A 295 9.77 -1.89 6.46
CA ALA A 295 8.35 -2.19 6.35
C ALA A 295 7.49 -0.96 6.68
N ARG A 296 7.97 -0.05 7.55
CA ARG A 296 7.24 1.16 7.96
C ARG A 296 6.78 2.02 6.79
N ASN A 297 7.64 2.21 5.81
CA ASN A 297 7.33 3.04 4.65
C ASN A 297 6.35 2.39 3.67
N LEU A 298 6.12 1.08 3.79
CA LEU A 298 5.07 0.39 3.04
C LEU A 298 3.68 0.54 3.69
N PHE A 299 3.61 0.88 4.98
CA PHE A 299 2.34 0.88 5.72
C PHE A 299 1.40 1.99 5.26
N SER A 300 1.94 3.19 5.03
CA SER A 300 1.19 4.35 4.54
C SER A 300 1.29 4.52 3.03
N LEU A 301 1.83 3.53 2.31
CA LEU A 301 2.00 3.64 0.87
C LEU A 301 0.64 3.51 0.18
N GLY A 302 0.12 4.65 -0.27
CA GLY A 302 -1.03 4.76 -1.16
C GLY A 302 -0.60 4.94 -2.62
N LEU A 303 -1.56 4.84 -3.54
CA LEU A 303 -1.35 5.18 -4.95
C LEU A 303 -1.04 6.67 -5.08
N GLN A 304 -0.11 7.02 -5.95
CA GLN A 304 0.12 8.41 -6.34
C GLN A 304 -0.09 8.58 -7.84
N ASP A 305 -0.99 9.51 -8.18
CA ASP A 305 -1.14 9.98 -9.54
C ASP A 305 0.16 10.65 -9.98
N SER A 306 0.81 10.05 -10.96
CA SER A 306 1.95 10.62 -11.63
C SER A 306 1.85 10.28 -13.09
N LYS A 307 2.09 11.27 -13.93
CA LYS A 307 2.21 11.03 -15.37
C LYS A 307 3.68 10.74 -15.66
N PRO A 308 3.99 9.82 -16.58
CA PRO A 308 5.34 9.75 -17.12
C PRO A 308 5.74 11.13 -17.62
N CYS A 309 7.00 11.52 -17.43
CA CYS A 309 7.51 12.66 -18.16
C CYS A 309 7.37 12.31 -19.64
N SER A 310 6.44 12.95 -20.33
CA SER A 310 6.11 12.58 -21.70
C SER A 310 7.34 12.81 -22.57
N ILE A 311 7.83 11.76 -23.22
CA ILE A 311 8.61 11.86 -24.46
C ILE A 311 7.62 12.31 -25.54
N ALA A 312 7.06 13.50 -25.38
CA ALA A 312 6.40 14.16 -26.48
C ALA A 312 7.54 14.77 -27.31
N MET A 313 8.15 13.97 -28.19
CA MET A 313 8.32 14.54 -29.53
C MET A 313 6.92 14.89 -29.98
N ASP A 314 6.71 16.14 -30.36
CA ASP A 314 5.39 16.64 -30.72
C ASP A 314 4.76 15.64 -31.70
N ILE A 315 3.53 15.18 -31.44
CA ILE A 315 2.87 14.21 -32.33
C ILE A 315 2.79 14.79 -33.76
N ALA A 316 2.81 16.12 -33.86
CA ALA A 316 3.00 16.85 -35.09
C ALA A 316 4.37 16.60 -35.75
N GLU A 317 5.49 16.70 -35.02
CA GLU A 317 6.83 16.43 -35.54
C GLU A 317 7.00 14.98 -36.00
N ILE A 318 6.48 14.00 -35.23
CA ILE A 318 6.51 12.58 -35.61
C ILE A 318 5.72 12.36 -36.92
N LYS A 319 4.52 12.94 -37.04
CA LYS A 319 3.68 12.82 -38.25
C LYS A 319 4.27 13.58 -39.45
N GLU A 320 4.83 14.76 -39.22
CA GLU A 320 5.52 15.57 -40.24
C GLU A 320 6.74 14.82 -40.77
N PHE A 321 7.47 14.12 -39.89
CA PHE A 321 8.65 13.33 -40.21
C PHE A 321 8.27 12.01 -40.91
N GLU A 322 7.26 11.28 -40.44
CA GLU A 322 6.67 10.13 -41.13
C GLU A 322 6.17 10.51 -42.54
N ARG A 323 5.59 11.70 -42.68
CA ARG A 323 5.11 12.23 -43.97
C ARG A 323 6.27 12.55 -44.92
N LYS A 324 7.36 13.12 -44.42
CA LYS A 324 8.60 13.36 -45.19
C LYS A 324 9.36 12.08 -45.55
N LEU A 325 9.19 11.01 -44.77
CA LEU A 325 9.87 9.73 -44.99
C LEU A 325 9.11 8.81 -45.96
N LYS A 326 7.77 8.83 -45.97
CA LYS A 326 6.97 8.05 -46.93
C LYS A 326 7.20 8.44 -48.39
N SER A 327 7.82 9.57 -48.67
CA SER A 327 8.22 9.97 -50.03
C SER A 327 9.55 9.36 -50.50
N SER A 328 10.25 8.55 -49.70
CA SER A 328 11.52 7.94 -50.12
C SER A 328 11.69 6.50 -49.62
N ASN A 329 11.59 5.55 -50.55
CA ASN A 329 11.80 4.10 -50.40
C ASN A 329 13.10 3.77 -49.66
N SER A 330 13.07 3.59 -48.33
CA SER A 330 14.31 3.41 -47.58
C SER A 330 14.17 2.69 -46.24
N GLU A 331 13.78 1.42 -46.27
CA GLU A 331 13.95 0.51 -45.13
C GLU A 331 15.43 0.42 -44.67
N GLU A 332 16.37 0.53 -45.62
CA GLU A 332 17.81 0.52 -45.36
C GLU A 332 18.33 1.80 -44.69
N PHE A 333 17.61 2.92 -44.83
CA PHE A 333 17.96 4.21 -44.22
C PHE A 333 17.41 4.32 -42.79
N TYR A 334 16.30 3.63 -42.49
CA TYR A 334 15.76 3.52 -41.13
C TYR A 334 16.75 2.83 -40.17
N SER A 335 17.46 1.79 -40.63
CA SER A 335 18.47 1.09 -39.82
C SER A 335 19.72 1.96 -39.55
N ILE A 336 20.02 2.89 -40.47
CA ILE A 336 21.14 3.83 -40.37
C ILE A 336 20.83 5.00 -39.43
N LEU A 337 19.59 5.50 -39.44
CA LEU A 337 19.19 6.66 -38.61
C LEU A 337 18.64 6.29 -37.23
N ALA A 338 18.12 5.08 -37.03
CA ALA A 338 17.61 4.64 -35.73
C ALA A 338 18.59 4.87 -34.54
N PRO A 339 19.91 4.68 -34.68
CA PRO A 339 20.88 5.00 -33.62
C PRO A 339 20.96 6.50 -33.28
N PHE A 340 20.81 7.39 -34.26
CA PHE A 340 20.90 8.85 -34.05
C PHE A 340 19.70 9.42 -33.28
N PHE A 341 18.54 8.78 -33.35
CA PHE A 341 17.37 9.16 -32.56
C PHE A 341 17.38 8.59 -31.14
N ILE A 342 18.22 7.58 -30.88
CA ILE A 342 18.46 7.01 -29.54
C ILE A 342 19.46 7.88 -28.75
N ASP A 343 20.40 8.55 -29.46
CA ASP A 343 21.44 9.42 -28.90
C ASP A 343 21.03 10.91 -28.76
N ASN A 344 19.74 11.21 -28.62
CA ASN A 344 19.32 12.58 -28.31
C ASN A 344 19.62 12.90 -26.83
N PRO A 345 20.43 13.91 -26.48
CA PRO A 345 20.69 14.28 -25.09
C PRO A 345 19.41 14.62 -24.30
N GLU A 346 18.35 15.09 -24.97
CA GLU A 346 17.04 15.31 -24.34
C GLU A 346 16.36 13.98 -23.96
N HIS A 347 16.50 12.93 -24.79
CA HIS A 347 15.96 11.61 -24.48
C HIS A 347 16.66 11.00 -23.25
N LEU A 348 17.99 11.11 -23.17
CA LEU A 348 18.75 10.68 -22.00
C LEU A 348 18.36 11.47 -20.75
N ARG A 349 18.20 12.80 -20.84
CA ARG A 349 17.73 13.65 -19.73
C ARG A 349 16.34 13.24 -19.23
N ILE A 350 15.42 12.93 -20.14
CA ILE A 350 14.07 12.48 -19.78
C ILE A 350 14.09 11.11 -19.10
N ILE A 351 14.96 10.19 -19.54
CA ILE A 351 15.13 8.90 -18.86
C ILE A 351 15.75 9.10 -17.47
N GLU A 352 16.77 9.95 -17.36
CA GLU A 352 17.42 10.26 -16.09
C GLU A 352 16.48 10.92 -15.06
N SER A 353 15.46 11.64 -15.53
CA SER A 353 14.46 12.26 -14.67
C SER A 353 13.41 11.27 -14.15
N GLN A 354 13.29 10.06 -14.72
CA GLN A 354 12.30 9.08 -14.26
C GLN A 354 12.66 8.52 -12.88
N GLY A 355 11.63 8.29 -12.05
CA GLY A 355 11.79 7.80 -10.69
C GLY A 355 12.51 6.44 -10.61
N ILE A 356 12.25 5.54 -11.57
CA ILE A 356 12.95 4.23 -11.63
C ILE A 356 14.44 4.38 -11.91
N TYR A 357 14.82 5.26 -12.83
CA TYR A 357 16.22 5.48 -13.18
C TYR A 357 16.97 6.08 -12.00
N GLN A 358 16.39 7.10 -11.37
CA GLN A 358 16.91 7.70 -10.13
C GLN A 358 17.06 6.65 -9.03
N ALA A 359 16.06 5.76 -8.86
CA ALA A 359 16.09 4.72 -7.84
C ALA A 359 17.28 3.77 -8.06
N ILE A 360 17.50 3.32 -9.29
CA ILE A 360 18.65 2.45 -9.63
C ILE A 360 19.98 3.18 -9.44
N LYS A 361 20.10 4.44 -9.86
CA LYS A 361 21.29 5.26 -9.61
C LYS A 361 21.59 5.40 -8.11
N HIS A 362 20.56 5.49 -7.27
CA HIS A 362 20.72 5.49 -5.82
C HIS A 362 21.15 4.14 -5.24
N VAL A 363 20.71 3.03 -5.81
CA VAL A 363 21.18 1.70 -5.41
C VAL A 363 22.66 1.54 -5.76
N ILE A 364 23.04 1.86 -6.99
CA ILE A 364 24.42 1.77 -7.48
C ILE A 364 25.35 2.67 -6.67
N SER A 365 24.95 3.92 -6.38
CA SER A 365 25.78 4.83 -5.59
C SER A 365 25.89 4.44 -4.11
N PHE A 366 24.94 3.69 -3.57
CA PHE A 366 25.00 3.22 -2.18
C PHE A 366 25.81 1.94 -2.01
N SER A 367 25.76 1.04 -2.99
CA SER A 367 26.44 -0.26 -2.94
C SER A 367 27.63 -0.30 -3.88
N ASN A 368 28.83 -0.35 -3.31
CA ASN A 368 30.07 -0.57 -4.07
C ASN A 368 30.22 -2.01 -4.57
N THR A 369 29.33 -2.91 -4.14
CA THR A 369 29.29 -4.32 -4.58
C THR A 369 28.05 -4.59 -5.42
N PRO A 370 28.11 -5.56 -6.34
CA PRO A 370 26.92 -6.08 -7.01
C PRO A 370 25.82 -6.39 -6.01
N SER A 371 24.59 -6.05 -6.36
CA SER A 371 23.42 -6.21 -5.51
C SER A 371 22.33 -6.99 -6.22
N LEU A 372 21.38 -7.49 -5.43
CA LEU A 372 20.16 -8.10 -5.92
C LEU A 372 19.05 -7.06 -5.85
N ILE A 373 18.49 -6.68 -7.00
CA ILE A 373 17.47 -5.64 -7.12
C ILE A 373 16.15 -6.28 -7.50
N ALA A 374 15.17 -6.23 -6.59
CA ALA A 374 13.80 -6.65 -6.85
C ALA A 374 12.99 -5.42 -7.28
N ILE A 375 12.49 -5.39 -8.52
CA ILE A 375 11.65 -4.30 -9.04
C ILE A 375 10.22 -4.81 -9.12
N ILE A 376 9.29 -4.19 -8.40
CA ILE A 376 7.87 -4.57 -8.40
C ILE A 376 7.08 -3.46 -9.11
N THR A 377 6.48 -3.78 -10.26
CA THR A 377 5.81 -2.82 -11.15
C THR A 377 4.65 -3.48 -11.89
N ASP A 378 3.73 -2.67 -12.43
CA ASP A 378 2.64 -3.14 -13.30
C ASP A 378 3.04 -3.18 -14.79
N LEU A 379 4.25 -2.73 -15.13
CA LEU A 379 4.74 -2.56 -16.51
C LEU A 379 3.85 -1.66 -17.39
N ALA A 380 3.20 -0.66 -16.79
CA ALA A 380 2.50 0.37 -17.55
C ALA A 380 3.45 1.04 -18.58
N TYR A 381 4.67 1.38 -18.16
CA TYR A 381 5.70 2.01 -19.00
C TYR A 381 6.98 1.18 -19.05
N ASP A 382 7.34 0.71 -20.24
CA ASP A 382 8.43 -0.24 -20.46
C ASP A 382 9.76 0.42 -20.87
N ALA A 383 9.75 1.56 -21.58
CA ALA A 383 10.98 2.18 -22.09
C ALA A 383 11.95 2.65 -20.99
N PRO A 384 11.57 3.53 -20.03
CA PRO A 384 12.47 3.90 -18.94
C PRO A 384 12.88 2.72 -18.06
N MET A 385 11.96 1.76 -17.88
CA MET A 385 12.21 0.54 -17.13
C MET A 385 13.32 -0.29 -17.77
N LEU A 386 13.28 -0.45 -19.10
CA LEU A 386 14.26 -1.21 -19.87
C LEU A 386 15.67 -0.61 -19.73
N GLU A 387 15.80 0.71 -19.91
CA GLU A 387 17.09 1.40 -19.80
C GLU A 387 17.62 1.40 -18.36
N SER A 388 16.74 1.56 -17.38
CA SER A 388 17.11 1.47 -15.97
C SER A 388 17.63 0.06 -15.62
N ILE A 389 16.97 -0.99 -16.12
CA ILE A 389 17.42 -2.38 -15.91
C ILE A 389 18.76 -2.63 -16.62
N ARG A 390 18.94 -2.13 -17.85
CA ARG A 390 20.22 -2.21 -18.57
C ARG A 390 21.34 -1.59 -17.73
N LEU A 391 21.12 -0.38 -17.19
CA LEU A 391 22.06 0.27 -16.28
C LEU A 391 22.39 -0.60 -15.07
N ALA A 392 21.38 -1.14 -14.38
CA ALA A 392 21.60 -2.02 -13.23
C ALA A 392 22.46 -3.24 -13.59
N THR A 393 22.13 -3.92 -14.68
CA THR A 393 22.84 -5.13 -15.14
C THR A 393 24.26 -4.83 -15.63
N TYR A 394 24.49 -3.65 -16.22
CA TYR A 394 25.82 -3.19 -16.63
C TYR A 394 26.78 -3.09 -15.43
N TYR A 395 26.30 -2.60 -14.28
CA TYR A 395 27.07 -2.57 -13.03
C TYR A 395 27.10 -3.94 -12.29
N GLY A 396 26.74 -5.04 -12.98
CA GLY A 396 26.81 -6.40 -12.43
C GLY A 396 25.69 -6.77 -11.47
N ASN A 397 24.67 -5.91 -11.28
CA ASN A 397 23.54 -6.21 -10.42
C ASN A 397 22.63 -7.28 -11.04
N LYS A 398 22.11 -8.18 -10.21
CA LYS A 398 21.08 -9.13 -10.63
C LYS A 398 19.72 -8.51 -10.42
N VAL A 399 18.87 -8.53 -11.44
CA VAL A 399 17.53 -7.92 -11.38
C VAL A 399 16.46 -8.99 -11.34
N ILE A 400 15.50 -8.85 -10.45
CA ILE A 400 14.28 -9.66 -10.40
C ILE A 400 13.10 -8.72 -10.62
N LEU A 401 12.49 -8.81 -11.80
CA LEU A 401 11.34 -8.02 -12.19
C LEU A 401 10.06 -8.78 -11.80
N VAL A 402 9.34 -8.26 -10.82
CA VAL A 402 8.07 -8.79 -10.36
C VAL A 402 6.94 -7.99 -11.01
N VAL A 403 6.27 -8.60 -11.96
CA VAL A 403 5.18 -8.01 -12.72
C VAL A 403 3.88 -8.25 -11.99
N THR A 404 3.25 -7.15 -11.58
CA THR A 404 1.97 -7.09 -10.87
C THR A 404 1.02 -6.26 -11.72
N SER A 405 0.79 -6.67 -12.97
CA SER A 405 -0.12 -5.93 -13.86
C SER A 405 -1.56 -6.02 -13.35
N SER A 406 -2.35 -4.96 -13.51
CA SER A 406 -3.79 -4.96 -13.13
C SER A 406 -4.58 -6.08 -13.79
N LEU A 407 -4.16 -6.51 -14.98
CA LEU A 407 -4.73 -7.65 -15.69
C LEU A 407 -4.72 -8.91 -14.82
N LEU A 408 -3.64 -9.17 -14.08
CA LEU A 408 -3.48 -10.38 -13.26
C LEU A 408 -4.34 -10.42 -11.98
N PHE A 409 -5.11 -9.35 -11.72
CA PHE A 409 -5.98 -9.18 -10.54
C PHE A 409 -7.44 -8.93 -10.90
N ARG A 410 -7.80 -8.91 -12.19
CA ARG A 410 -9.19 -8.73 -12.62
C ARG A 410 -9.88 -10.09 -12.76
N GLU A 411 -11.17 -10.14 -12.44
CA GLU A 411 -12.02 -11.26 -12.85
C GLU A 411 -12.24 -11.24 -14.37
N TYR A 412 -12.03 -12.38 -15.01
CA TYR A 412 -12.20 -12.54 -16.45
C TYR A 412 -13.60 -13.07 -16.75
N ASP A 413 -14.24 -12.49 -17.76
CA ASP A 413 -15.58 -12.87 -18.21
C ASP A 413 -15.47 -13.53 -19.58
N VAL A 414 -16.17 -14.65 -19.75
CA VAL A 414 -16.21 -15.41 -21.01
C VAL A 414 -16.73 -14.52 -22.15
N LEU A 415 -17.67 -13.61 -21.88
CA LEU A 415 -18.23 -12.71 -22.90
C LEU A 415 -17.23 -11.66 -23.39
N GLY A 416 -16.26 -11.27 -22.56
CA GLY A 416 -15.23 -10.27 -22.86
C GLY A 416 -13.84 -10.84 -23.12
N LEU A 417 -13.73 -12.18 -23.22
CA LEU A 417 -12.46 -12.90 -23.17
C LEU A 417 -11.50 -12.51 -24.30
N GLU A 418 -12.03 -12.20 -25.50
CA GLU A 418 -11.21 -11.81 -26.66
C GLU A 418 -10.45 -10.51 -26.41
N GLY A 419 -11.13 -9.46 -25.93
CA GLY A 419 -10.51 -8.17 -25.61
C GLY A 419 -9.49 -8.31 -24.47
N GLN A 420 -9.86 -9.05 -23.43
CA GLN A 420 -9.00 -9.34 -22.28
C GLN A 420 -7.74 -10.12 -22.70
N TYR A 421 -7.86 -11.05 -23.64
CA TYR A 421 -6.75 -11.81 -24.19
C TYR A 421 -5.81 -10.94 -25.05
N VAL A 422 -6.34 -10.01 -25.84
CA VAL A 422 -5.51 -9.05 -26.61
C VAL A 422 -4.67 -8.17 -25.69
N GLU A 423 -5.24 -7.69 -24.58
CA GLU A 423 -4.52 -6.92 -23.56
C GLU A 423 -3.42 -7.77 -22.90
N TYR A 424 -3.71 -9.02 -22.57
CA TYR A 424 -2.73 -9.97 -22.03
C TYR A 424 -1.58 -10.23 -23.02
N ILE A 425 -1.86 -10.43 -24.32
CA ILE A 425 -0.81 -10.57 -25.35
C ILE A 425 0.09 -9.33 -25.40
N LYS A 426 -0.49 -8.12 -25.30
CA LYS A 426 0.31 -6.88 -25.26
C LYS A 426 1.24 -6.86 -24.05
N LEU A 427 0.77 -7.28 -22.88
CA LEU A 427 1.59 -7.44 -21.68
C LEU A 427 2.71 -8.47 -21.90
N GLN A 428 2.40 -9.65 -22.44
CA GLN A 428 3.40 -10.69 -22.73
C GLN A 428 4.47 -10.19 -23.71
N LYS A 429 4.08 -9.46 -24.76
CA LYS A 429 5.03 -8.81 -25.69
C LYS A 429 5.96 -7.83 -24.97
N LYS A 430 5.46 -7.06 -24.00
CA LYS A 430 6.30 -6.18 -23.17
C LYS A 430 7.27 -7.02 -22.34
N ILE A 431 6.79 -8.05 -21.65
CA ILE A 431 7.61 -8.95 -20.81
C ILE A 431 8.72 -9.61 -21.63
N GLU A 432 8.44 -10.05 -22.85
CA GLU A 432 9.44 -10.66 -23.75
C GLU A 432 10.61 -9.72 -24.09
N LYS A 433 10.38 -8.40 -24.18
CA LYS A 433 11.49 -7.44 -24.36
C LYS A 433 12.51 -7.53 -23.22
N PHE A 434 12.03 -7.72 -21.99
CA PHE A 434 12.88 -7.86 -20.81
C PHE A 434 13.54 -9.24 -20.74
N ARG A 435 12.86 -10.33 -21.13
CA ARG A 435 13.42 -11.70 -21.11
C ARG A 435 14.70 -11.83 -21.95
N ARG A 436 14.87 -10.99 -22.97
CA ARG A 436 16.06 -10.94 -23.83
C ARG A 436 17.30 -10.37 -23.13
N LEU A 437 17.14 -9.65 -22.02
CA LEU A 437 18.27 -9.12 -21.26
C LEU A 437 18.98 -10.22 -20.48
N LYS A 438 20.31 -10.11 -20.35
CA LYS A 438 21.09 -11.01 -19.50
C LYS A 438 21.03 -10.52 -18.04
N GLY A 439 20.99 -11.45 -17.09
CA GLY A 439 21.05 -11.12 -15.66
C GLY A 439 19.72 -10.67 -15.04
N ILE A 440 18.61 -10.79 -15.77
CA ILE A 440 17.25 -10.56 -15.27
C ILE A 440 16.50 -11.88 -15.06
N LYS A 441 15.66 -11.93 -14.04
CA LYS A 441 14.61 -12.94 -13.86
C LYS A 441 13.27 -12.24 -13.76
N ILE A 442 12.24 -12.81 -14.35
CA ILE A 442 10.90 -12.21 -14.37
C ILE A 442 9.94 -13.13 -13.64
N VAL A 443 9.08 -12.55 -12.82
CA VAL A 443 8.04 -13.23 -12.06
C VAL A 443 6.73 -12.52 -12.29
N GLU A 444 5.76 -13.22 -12.86
CA GLU A 444 4.38 -12.73 -12.97
C GLU A 444 3.64 -13.08 -11.68
N ALA A 445 3.03 -12.09 -11.04
CA ALA A 445 2.44 -12.22 -9.73
C ALA A 445 0.99 -11.71 -9.76
N GLY A 446 0.04 -12.64 -9.70
CA GLY A 446 -1.40 -12.40 -9.80
C GLY A 446 -2.22 -13.19 -8.79
N GLN A 447 -3.52 -12.87 -8.68
CA GLN A 447 -4.48 -13.60 -7.84
C GLN A 447 -5.31 -14.61 -8.62
N HIS A 448 -5.61 -14.34 -9.90
CA HIS A 448 -6.53 -15.13 -10.72
C HIS A 448 -5.82 -15.93 -11.81
N GLU A 449 -6.54 -16.90 -12.38
CA GLU A 449 -6.10 -17.64 -13.57
C GLU A 449 -5.97 -16.70 -14.76
N THR A 450 -4.93 -16.88 -15.57
CA THR A 450 -4.70 -16.04 -16.75
C THR A 450 -5.73 -16.34 -17.85
N PRO A 451 -5.99 -15.39 -18.78
CA PRO A 451 -6.90 -15.61 -19.90
C PRO A 451 -6.50 -16.82 -20.75
N GLU A 452 -5.20 -17.08 -20.86
CA GLU A 452 -4.65 -18.25 -21.54
C GLU A 452 -5.09 -19.57 -20.89
N LEU A 453 -5.07 -19.66 -19.55
CA LEU A 453 -5.58 -20.83 -18.82
C LEU A 453 -7.08 -21.00 -19.03
N LEU A 454 -7.85 -19.91 -19.00
CA LEU A 454 -9.29 -19.93 -19.24
C LEU A 454 -9.62 -20.37 -20.67
N ILE A 455 -8.92 -19.86 -21.68
CA ILE A 455 -9.07 -20.29 -23.07
C ILE A 455 -8.77 -21.78 -23.19
N ASN A 456 -7.66 -22.25 -22.60
CA ASN A 456 -7.30 -23.67 -22.63
C ASN A 456 -8.36 -24.55 -21.95
N GLN A 457 -8.93 -24.11 -20.81
CA GLN A 457 -10.01 -24.80 -20.14
C GLN A 457 -11.27 -24.85 -21.01
N VAL A 458 -11.70 -23.71 -21.59
CA VAL A 458 -12.87 -23.64 -22.49
C VAL A 458 -12.68 -24.54 -23.70
N VAL A 459 -11.52 -24.50 -24.35
CA VAL A 459 -11.18 -25.37 -25.49
C VAL A 459 -11.17 -26.84 -25.07
N SER A 460 -10.63 -27.17 -23.89
CA SER A 460 -10.63 -28.55 -23.38
C SER A 460 -12.02 -29.06 -23.06
N GLY A 461 -12.89 -28.24 -22.46
CA GLY A 461 -14.28 -28.58 -22.17
C GLY A 461 -15.09 -28.75 -23.45
N TRP A 462 -14.83 -27.92 -24.47
CA TRP A 462 -15.41 -28.08 -25.79
C TRP A 462 -14.97 -29.41 -26.44
N LYS A 463 -13.67 -29.72 -26.41
CA LYS A 463 -13.13 -31.01 -26.90
C LYS A 463 -13.63 -32.23 -26.13
N ALA A 464 -14.05 -32.08 -24.88
CA ALA A 464 -14.62 -33.18 -24.09
C ALA A 464 -16.13 -33.37 -24.32
N SER A 465 -16.80 -32.39 -24.93
CA SER A 465 -18.23 -32.40 -25.24
C SER A 465 -18.54 -32.93 -26.64
N TYR A 466 -17.51 -33.21 -27.43
CA TYR A 466 -17.53 -33.84 -28.76
C TYR A 466 -16.68 -35.10 -28.73
#